data_AF-A0ABD5WCJ5-F1
#
_entry.id   AF-A0ABD5WCJ5-F1
#
_cell.length_a   1.000
_cell.length_b   1.000
_cell.length_c   1.000
_cell.angle_alpha   90.00
_cell.angle_beta   90.00
_cell.angle_gamma   90.00
#
_symmetry.space_group_name_H-M   'P 1'
#
loop_
_entity.id
_entity.type
_entity.pdbx_description
1 polymer ?
#
loop_
_entity_poly.entity_id
_entity_poly.type
_entity_poly.pdbx_seq_one_letter_code
_entity_poly.pdbx_strand_id
1 'polypeptide(L)'
;MALGDRDPDRAGWGMRVAVLVAVAVATALVVGGIPGLLVGAGDRAAALNTTEYDPAELGTERIPANGTVAVGDGGDGTVVIDRSHTNRFSRTDIDPLYGALSRAGYDVAIHDRGDLAPALANASAVVVIDPAVEYDEADTDALAAFTEGGGRLLVLGEPNRVVVGGGLGGVTTSQRHSHLANLAAEFDLDFSTGYVYHQRAHDGYYKNPLAEPVGDAAGNGADVALYTAATVRSTGDGDPVLRMRPGGRLSGSDEVRPYPVAVRDGNVLAVGDASFVAPGRYNVGDNERFLSYVVAFLAGGERPDDPAGADAGRDGGDGTDGDGRDGTPTGSDSGTPGTTPTPAGTPSGTPEPTGTPEPTGTSEPAGTPEPTGTPSGPGTPGT
;
A
#
# COMPACT_ATOMS: atom_id res chain seq x y z
N MET A 1 -48.62 25.41 -39.77
CA MET A 1 -49.67 24.51 -39.27
C MET A 1 -49.03 23.14 -39.11
N ALA A 2 -48.86 22.69 -37.86
CA ALA A 2 -48.46 21.35 -37.34
C ALA A 2 -47.19 20.69 -37.94
N LEU A 3 -46.04 20.53 -37.25
CA LEU A 3 -45.71 19.67 -36.09
C LEU A 3 -46.16 18.20 -36.21
N GLY A 4 -45.19 17.28 -36.10
CA GLY A 4 -45.37 15.84 -36.02
C GLY A 4 -44.04 15.10 -35.87
N ASP A 5 -43.64 14.89 -34.62
CA ASP A 5 -42.43 14.24 -34.10
C ASP A 5 -42.04 12.92 -34.79
N ARG A 6 -40.72 12.72 -34.94
CA ARG A 6 -40.11 11.39 -34.97
C ARG A 6 -39.27 11.22 -33.72
N ASP A 7 -39.83 10.45 -32.79
CA ASP A 7 -39.28 10.00 -31.54
C ASP A 7 -38.17 8.93 -31.78
N PRO A 8 -36.90 9.15 -31.36
CA PRO A 8 -35.82 8.17 -31.52
C PRO A 8 -35.61 7.26 -30.30
N ASP A 9 -36.64 6.95 -29.50
CA ASP A 9 -36.46 6.23 -28.23
C ASP A 9 -36.97 4.78 -28.20
N ARG A 10 -36.74 3.98 -29.27
CA ARG A 10 -37.13 2.55 -29.28
C ARG A 10 -36.02 1.55 -29.61
N ALA A 11 -34.75 1.92 -29.49
CA ALA A 11 -33.63 0.99 -29.69
C ALA A 11 -32.85 0.61 -28.42
N GLY A 12 -33.07 1.30 -27.28
CA GLY A 12 -32.24 1.13 -26.08
C GLY A 12 -32.76 0.17 -25.00
N TRP A 13 -33.99 -0.32 -25.10
CA TRP A 13 -34.63 -1.08 -24.01
C TRP A 13 -34.43 -2.61 -24.12
N GLY A 14 -34.39 -3.16 -25.34
CA GLY A 14 -34.20 -4.59 -25.56
C GLY A 14 -32.83 -5.11 -25.11
N MET A 15 -31.78 -4.29 -25.22
CA MET A 15 -30.42 -4.68 -24.84
C MET A 15 -30.17 -4.58 -23.34
N ARG A 16 -30.89 -3.70 -22.62
CA ARG A 16 -30.79 -3.57 -21.15
C ARG A 16 -31.55 -4.67 -20.40
N VAL A 17 -32.64 -5.18 -20.98
CA VAL A 17 -33.37 -6.34 -20.43
C VAL A 17 -32.57 -7.63 -20.60
N ALA A 18 -31.84 -7.79 -21.71
CA ALA A 18 -30.99 -8.97 -21.95
C ALA A 18 -29.84 -9.10 -20.92
N VAL A 19 -29.23 -7.99 -20.50
CA VAL A 19 -28.14 -7.99 -19.50
C VAL A 19 -28.66 -8.26 -18.09
N LEU A 20 -29.84 -7.74 -17.73
CA LEU A 20 -30.46 -8.02 -16.43
C LEU A 20 -30.95 -9.48 -16.29
N VAL A 21 -31.43 -10.10 -17.38
CA VAL A 21 -31.82 -11.52 -17.38
C VAL A 21 -30.59 -12.43 -17.31
N ALA A 22 -29.45 -12.06 -17.90
CA ALA A 22 -28.22 -12.85 -17.78
C ALA A 22 -27.65 -12.88 -16.36
N VAL A 23 -27.76 -11.78 -15.60
CA VAL A 23 -27.34 -11.73 -14.19
C VAL A 23 -28.30 -12.51 -13.29
N ALA A 24 -29.61 -12.43 -13.54
CA ALA A 24 -30.60 -13.20 -12.76
C ALA A 24 -30.51 -14.72 -12.98
N VAL A 25 -30.16 -15.19 -14.18
CA VAL A 25 -29.96 -16.62 -14.46
C VAL A 25 -28.67 -17.15 -13.80
N ALA A 26 -27.63 -16.32 -13.70
CA ALA A 26 -26.41 -16.69 -12.98
C ALA A 26 -26.61 -16.75 -11.44
N THR A 27 -27.50 -15.92 -10.88
CA THR A 27 -27.83 -15.98 -9.45
C THR A 27 -28.85 -17.07 -9.10
N ALA A 28 -29.72 -17.45 -10.05
CA ALA A 28 -30.71 -18.52 -9.84
C ALA A 28 -30.14 -19.95 -10.00
N LEU A 29 -28.95 -20.12 -10.60
CA LEU A 29 -28.31 -21.44 -10.72
C LEU A 29 -27.57 -21.91 -9.46
N VAL A 30 -27.43 -21.04 -8.45
CA VAL A 30 -26.75 -21.39 -7.18
C VAL A 30 -27.74 -21.81 -6.09
N VAL A 31 -29.05 -21.59 -6.24
CA VAL A 31 -30.07 -22.05 -5.28
C VAL A 31 -31.34 -22.50 -6.01
N GLY A 32 -31.46 -23.80 -6.28
CA GLY A 32 -32.72 -24.43 -6.70
C GLY A 32 -32.71 -25.03 -8.12
N GLY A 33 -32.60 -26.36 -8.20
CA GLY A 33 -32.66 -27.09 -9.47
C GLY A 33 -33.99 -26.89 -10.22
N ILE A 34 -33.90 -26.65 -11.53
CA ILE A 34 -35.05 -26.68 -12.44
C ILE A 34 -35.35 -28.16 -12.77
N PRO A 35 -36.51 -28.71 -12.37
CA PRO A 35 -36.91 -30.04 -12.77
C PRO A 35 -37.55 -29.93 -14.17
N GLY A 36 -36.81 -30.25 -15.24
CA GLY A 36 -37.47 -30.31 -16.56
C GLY A 36 -36.65 -30.37 -17.83
N LEU A 37 -35.31 -30.40 -17.81
CA LEU A 37 -34.53 -30.52 -19.06
C LEU A 37 -33.55 -31.69 -19.01
N LEU A 38 -34.09 -32.90 -18.93
CA LEU A 38 -33.36 -34.17 -19.02
C LEU A 38 -33.93 -35.00 -20.16
N VAL A 39 -33.57 -34.66 -21.39
CA VAL A 39 -33.66 -35.59 -22.53
C VAL A 39 -32.46 -35.38 -23.45
N GLY A 40 -31.51 -36.33 -23.39
CA GLY A 40 -30.55 -36.54 -24.48
C GLY A 40 -29.10 -36.10 -24.25
N ALA A 41 -28.46 -36.53 -23.14
CA ALA A 41 -27.00 -36.56 -23.04
C ALA A 41 -26.55 -37.68 -22.08
N GLY A 42 -27.01 -38.91 -22.34
CA GLY A 42 -26.34 -40.09 -21.81
C GLY A 42 -24.99 -40.25 -22.52
N ASP A 43 -23.93 -40.41 -21.76
CA ASP A 43 -22.56 -40.71 -22.21
C ASP A 43 -21.75 -39.56 -22.85
N ARG A 44 -21.43 -38.55 -22.04
CA ARG A 44 -20.09 -37.93 -21.88
C ARG A 44 -20.20 -36.60 -21.09
N ALA A 45 -20.75 -36.65 -19.89
CA ALA A 45 -20.19 -35.79 -18.85
C ALA A 45 -18.90 -36.48 -18.42
N ALA A 46 -17.78 -36.23 -19.12
CA ALA A 46 -16.52 -36.29 -18.42
C ALA A 46 -16.75 -35.42 -17.18
N ALA A 47 -16.73 -36.02 -15.99
CA ALA A 47 -16.79 -35.25 -14.76
C ALA A 47 -15.68 -34.21 -14.92
N LEU A 48 -16.07 -32.97 -15.21
CA LEU A 48 -15.10 -31.90 -15.32
C LEU A 48 -14.43 -31.92 -13.96
N ASN A 49 -13.16 -32.27 -13.92
CA ASN A 49 -12.42 -32.34 -12.68
C ASN A 49 -12.16 -30.89 -12.26
N THR A 50 -13.20 -30.24 -11.73
CA THR A 50 -13.18 -28.88 -11.25
C THR A 50 -12.67 -28.85 -9.82
N THR A 51 -11.54 -29.52 -9.54
CA THR A 51 -10.91 -29.50 -8.20
C THR A 51 -10.57 -28.07 -7.75
N GLU A 52 -10.45 -27.15 -8.71
CA GLU A 52 -10.24 -25.71 -8.51
C GLU A 52 -11.48 -24.93 -8.02
N TYR A 53 -12.67 -25.53 -8.06
CA TYR A 53 -13.94 -24.96 -7.59
C TYR A 53 -14.58 -25.80 -6.48
N ASP A 54 -13.82 -26.71 -5.85
CA ASP A 54 -14.31 -27.48 -4.71
C ASP A 54 -14.58 -26.53 -3.53
N PRO A 55 -15.84 -26.35 -3.09
CA PRO A 55 -16.18 -25.41 -2.03
C PRO A 55 -15.55 -25.77 -0.68
N ALA A 56 -15.13 -27.02 -0.47
CA ALA A 56 -14.40 -27.42 0.73
C ALA A 56 -12.93 -26.94 0.71
N GLU A 57 -12.39 -26.64 -0.46
CA GLU A 57 -11.01 -26.15 -0.66
C GLU A 57 -10.96 -24.62 -0.85
N LEU A 58 -12.12 -23.94 -0.94
CA LEU A 58 -12.21 -22.49 -0.94
C LEU A 58 -11.97 -21.99 0.50
N GLY A 59 -10.70 -21.75 0.84
CA GLY A 59 -10.26 -21.20 2.12
C GLY A 59 -10.94 -19.87 2.42
N THR A 60 -12.04 -19.90 3.19
CA THR A 60 -12.76 -18.69 3.64
C THR A 60 -12.29 -18.20 5.00
N GLU A 61 -11.39 -18.94 5.63
CA GLU A 61 -10.79 -18.58 6.90
C GLU A 61 -9.85 -17.39 6.70
N ARG A 62 -10.00 -16.37 7.56
CA ARG A 62 -9.14 -15.19 7.57
C ARG A 62 -7.94 -15.43 8.47
N ILE A 63 -6.79 -14.92 8.04
CA ILE A 63 -5.57 -14.97 8.80
C ILE A 63 -5.68 -13.99 9.99
N PRO A 64 -5.23 -14.38 11.19
CA PRO A 64 -5.22 -13.50 12.35
C PRO A 64 -4.47 -12.19 12.12
N ALA A 65 -4.92 -11.14 12.80
CA ALA A 65 -4.36 -9.79 12.78
C ALA A 65 -3.84 -9.38 14.17
N ASN A 66 -2.65 -9.84 14.54
CA ASN A 66 -2.19 -9.83 15.94
C ASN A 66 -0.73 -9.37 16.11
N GLY A 67 0.00 -9.15 15.03
CA GLY A 67 1.37 -8.66 15.07
C GLY A 67 1.50 -7.18 15.47
N THR A 68 2.72 -6.79 15.82
CA THR A 68 3.16 -5.40 15.98
C THR A 68 4.44 -5.15 15.22
N VAL A 69 4.56 -4.02 14.53
CA VAL A 69 5.77 -3.65 13.78
C VAL A 69 6.91 -3.42 14.76
N ALA A 70 7.99 -4.19 14.60
CA ALA A 70 9.23 -4.03 15.32
C ALA A 70 10.10 -2.99 14.59
N VAL A 71 10.63 -2.05 15.33
CA VAL A 71 11.52 -1.01 14.78
C VAL A 71 12.79 -0.94 15.60
N GLY A 72 13.91 -0.69 14.93
CA GLY A 72 15.15 -0.36 15.61
C GLY A 72 15.13 1.07 16.15
N ASP A 73 15.99 1.35 17.11
CA ASP A 73 16.22 2.70 17.61
C ASP A 73 17.33 3.39 16.81
N GLY A 74 17.27 4.71 16.69
CA GLY A 74 18.41 5.53 16.24
C GLY A 74 18.35 6.03 14.79
N GLY A 75 17.18 6.01 14.15
CA GLY A 75 16.98 6.78 12.93
C GLY A 75 17.04 8.28 13.21
N ASP A 76 17.65 9.03 12.30
CA ASP A 76 17.70 10.49 12.34
C ASP A 76 17.45 11.06 10.93
N GLY A 77 16.75 12.18 10.85
CA GLY A 77 16.42 12.83 9.58
C GLY A 77 14.94 12.72 9.18
N THR A 78 14.63 13.12 7.95
CA THR A 78 13.24 13.23 7.47
C THR A 78 12.90 12.15 6.46
N VAL A 79 11.75 11.50 6.61
CA VAL A 79 11.11 10.69 5.58
C VAL A 79 9.99 11.52 4.94
N VAL A 80 10.12 11.79 3.65
CA VAL A 80 9.12 12.53 2.88
C VAL A 80 8.09 11.55 2.32
N ILE A 81 6.81 11.80 2.53
CA ILE A 81 5.72 11.06 1.87
C ILE A 81 5.10 11.98 0.84
N ASP A 82 5.21 11.60 -0.42
CA ASP A 82 4.70 12.39 -1.53
C ASP A 82 3.17 12.33 -1.61
N ARG A 83 2.56 13.51 -1.71
CA ARG A 83 1.13 13.71 -1.99
C ARG A 83 0.90 14.74 -3.10
N SER A 84 1.95 15.30 -3.71
CA SER A 84 1.83 16.35 -4.73
C SER A 84 1.23 15.83 -6.05
N HIS A 85 1.29 14.53 -6.31
CA HIS A 85 0.79 13.86 -7.52
C HIS A 85 -0.64 13.30 -7.38
N THR A 86 -1.44 13.90 -6.49
CA THR A 86 -2.81 13.43 -6.18
C THR A 86 -2.81 11.95 -5.75
N ASN A 87 -1.76 11.56 -5.03
CA ASN A 87 -1.55 10.24 -4.47
C ASN A 87 -2.78 9.79 -3.67
N ARG A 88 -3.22 8.55 -3.91
CA ARG A 88 -4.52 8.07 -3.42
C ARG A 88 -4.39 7.38 -2.06
N PHE A 89 -4.07 8.16 -1.05
CA PHE A 89 -4.10 7.71 0.34
C PHE A 89 -4.61 8.83 1.27
N SER A 90 -5.18 8.42 2.40
CA SER A 90 -5.43 9.29 3.54
C SER A 90 -4.34 9.10 4.59
N ARG A 91 -4.21 10.05 5.53
CA ARG A 91 -3.29 9.87 6.68
C ARG A 91 -3.59 8.57 7.43
N THR A 92 -4.87 8.26 7.63
CA THR A 92 -5.29 7.03 8.29
C THR A 92 -4.81 5.77 7.58
N ASP A 93 -4.78 5.77 6.23
CA ASP A 93 -4.29 4.62 5.46
C ASP A 93 -2.80 4.34 5.69
N ILE A 94 -2.03 5.34 6.16
CA ILE A 94 -0.59 5.19 6.42
C ILE A 94 -0.23 5.29 7.91
N ASP A 95 -1.23 5.39 8.80
CA ASP A 95 -0.98 5.54 10.25
C ASP A 95 -0.01 4.48 10.81
N PRO A 96 -0.09 3.18 10.44
CA PRO A 96 0.86 2.18 10.93
C PRO A 96 2.29 2.40 10.44
N LEU A 97 2.47 2.79 9.17
CA LEU A 97 3.79 3.13 8.60
C LEU A 97 4.34 4.39 9.26
N TYR A 98 3.53 5.45 9.35
CA TYR A 98 3.90 6.70 10.02
C TYR A 98 4.35 6.43 11.47
N GLY A 99 3.54 5.69 12.23
CA GLY A 99 3.86 5.35 13.62
C GLY A 99 5.09 4.45 13.76
N ALA A 100 5.37 3.58 12.79
CA ALA A 100 6.61 2.81 12.78
C ALA A 100 7.83 3.70 12.52
N LEU A 101 7.78 4.58 11.52
CA LEU A 101 8.86 5.53 11.21
C LEU A 101 9.14 6.48 12.37
N SER A 102 8.10 7.05 13.00
CA SER A 102 8.28 7.91 14.17
C SER A 102 8.85 7.18 15.37
N ARG A 103 8.44 5.92 15.62
CA ARG A 103 9.05 5.09 16.68
C ARG A 103 10.50 4.72 16.37
N ALA A 104 10.87 4.64 15.09
CA ALA A 104 12.25 4.44 14.66
C ALA A 104 13.13 5.69 14.79
N GLY A 105 12.54 6.86 15.07
CA GLY A 105 13.26 8.12 15.29
C GLY A 105 13.20 9.14 14.14
N TYR A 106 12.51 8.83 13.04
CA TYR A 106 12.40 9.74 11.89
C TYR A 106 11.31 10.80 12.07
N ASP A 107 11.61 12.00 11.58
CA ASP A 107 10.59 13.00 11.29
C ASP A 107 9.87 12.62 10.00
N VAL A 108 8.54 12.57 10.02
CA VAL A 108 7.75 12.21 8.82
C VAL A 108 7.04 13.45 8.30
N ALA A 109 7.42 13.86 7.09
CA ALA A 109 6.88 15.04 6.42
C ALA A 109 6.01 14.65 5.22
N ILE A 110 4.81 15.22 5.11
CA ILE A 110 3.97 15.05 3.92
C ILE A 110 4.28 16.18 2.94
N HIS A 111 4.70 15.84 1.72
CA HIS A 111 4.91 16.80 0.63
C HIS A 111 3.63 16.98 -0.18
N ASP A 112 2.92 18.08 0.07
CA ASP A 112 1.57 18.28 -0.49
C ASP A 112 1.55 18.93 -1.87
N ARG A 113 2.58 19.70 -2.23
CA ARG A 113 2.58 20.56 -3.41
C ARG A 113 3.96 21.16 -3.68
N GLY A 114 4.16 21.59 -4.92
CA GLY A 114 5.38 22.24 -5.37
C GLY A 114 6.45 21.22 -5.75
N ASP A 115 7.59 21.75 -6.17
CA ASP A 115 8.72 20.97 -6.68
C ASP A 115 9.19 19.95 -5.64
N LEU A 116 9.49 18.72 -6.08
CA LEU A 116 9.91 17.65 -5.17
C LEU A 116 11.37 17.82 -4.73
N ALA A 117 12.24 18.31 -5.61
CA ALA A 117 13.68 18.40 -5.36
C ALA A 117 14.06 19.15 -4.05
N PRO A 118 13.47 20.32 -3.72
CA PRO A 118 13.75 20.99 -2.45
C PRO A 118 13.32 20.19 -1.22
N ALA A 119 12.26 19.38 -1.32
CA ALA A 119 11.81 18.53 -0.21
C ALA A 119 12.78 17.35 0.02
N LEU A 120 13.42 16.86 -1.04
CA LEU A 120 14.38 15.75 -0.98
C LEU A 120 15.75 16.15 -0.41
N ALA A 121 16.14 17.43 -0.52
CA ALA A 121 17.49 17.89 -0.14
C ALA A 121 17.91 17.55 1.31
N ASN A 122 16.95 17.51 2.25
CA ASN A 122 17.20 17.16 3.65
C ASN A 122 16.55 15.83 4.07
N ALA A 123 16.07 15.06 3.10
CA ALA A 123 15.42 13.79 3.36
C ALA A 123 16.45 12.66 3.41
N SER A 124 16.17 11.64 4.21
CA SER A 124 16.89 10.35 4.17
C SER A 124 16.14 9.33 3.31
N ALA A 125 14.82 9.49 3.19
CA ALA A 125 13.99 8.65 2.35
C ALA A 125 12.76 9.39 1.82
N VAL A 126 12.18 8.84 0.76
CA VAL A 126 10.92 9.29 0.15
C VAL A 126 10.00 8.10 -0.12
N VAL A 127 8.70 8.31 0.09
CA VAL A 127 7.64 7.33 -0.12
C VAL A 127 6.64 7.86 -1.14
N VAL A 128 6.42 7.10 -2.21
CA VAL A 128 5.43 7.36 -3.26
C VAL A 128 4.32 6.31 -3.17
N ILE A 129 3.06 6.72 -3.14
CA ILE A 129 1.91 5.82 -2.94
C ILE A 129 0.82 6.10 -3.98
N ASP A 130 0.41 5.11 -4.79
CA ASP A 130 -0.68 5.14 -5.79
C ASP A 130 -0.90 6.56 -6.41
N PRO A 131 0.10 7.14 -7.11
CA PRO A 131 -0.03 8.46 -7.72
C PRO A 131 -1.16 8.46 -8.76
N ALA A 132 -1.94 9.53 -8.79
CA ALA A 132 -3.03 9.68 -9.75
C ALA A 132 -2.65 10.53 -10.97
N VAL A 133 -1.45 11.11 -10.97
CA VAL A 133 -0.86 11.89 -12.05
C VAL A 133 0.57 11.40 -12.26
N GLU A 134 1.04 11.45 -13.50
CA GLU A 134 2.43 11.11 -13.84
C GLU A 134 3.39 12.16 -13.27
N TYR A 135 4.59 11.70 -12.89
CA TYR A 135 5.69 12.59 -12.53
C TYR A 135 6.21 13.30 -13.78
N ASP A 136 6.60 14.56 -13.65
CA ASP A 136 7.33 15.22 -14.73
C ASP A 136 8.83 14.85 -14.72
N GLU A 137 9.54 15.26 -15.76
CA GLU A 137 10.98 14.96 -15.93
C GLU A 137 11.82 15.53 -14.79
N ALA A 138 11.45 16.71 -14.27
CA ALA A 138 12.19 17.33 -13.17
C ALA A 138 12.04 16.55 -11.86
N ASP A 139 10.85 16.02 -11.58
CA ASP A 139 10.64 15.20 -10.40
C ASP A 139 11.26 13.80 -10.54
N THR A 140 11.25 13.18 -11.73
CA THR A 140 11.95 11.89 -11.95
C THR A 140 13.47 12.07 -11.83
N ASP A 141 14.04 13.12 -12.42
CA ASP A 141 15.47 13.45 -12.31
C ASP A 141 15.87 13.70 -10.85
N ALA A 142 15.02 14.39 -10.09
CA ALA A 142 15.26 14.66 -8.67
C ALA A 142 15.26 13.37 -7.83
N LEU A 143 14.35 12.44 -8.11
CA LEU A 143 14.30 11.14 -7.45
C LEU A 143 15.50 10.26 -7.84
N ALA A 144 15.89 10.25 -9.12
CA ALA A 144 17.06 9.55 -9.59
C ALA A 144 18.32 10.05 -8.87
N ALA A 145 18.59 11.35 -8.91
CA ALA A 145 19.71 11.97 -8.22
C ALA A 145 19.70 11.74 -6.70
N PHE A 146 18.52 11.77 -6.07
CA PHE A 146 18.35 11.47 -4.66
C PHE A 146 18.77 10.03 -4.31
N THR A 147 18.33 9.06 -5.11
CA THR A 147 18.69 7.65 -4.90
C THR A 147 20.14 7.33 -5.26
N GLU A 148 20.71 7.98 -6.28
CA GLU A 148 22.15 7.90 -6.58
C GLU A 148 23.00 8.45 -5.43
N GLY A 149 22.50 9.49 -4.74
CA GLY A 149 23.10 10.07 -3.54
C GLY A 149 22.93 9.24 -2.26
N GLY A 150 22.33 8.04 -2.33
CA GLY A 150 22.16 7.15 -1.18
C GLY A 150 20.81 7.25 -0.47
N GLY A 151 19.94 8.19 -0.88
CA GLY A 151 18.59 8.31 -0.37
C GLY A 151 17.69 7.13 -0.74
N ARG A 152 16.73 6.75 0.11
CA ARG A 152 15.87 5.57 -0.12
C ARG A 152 14.53 5.96 -0.73
N LEU A 153 14.13 5.27 -1.81
CA LEU A 153 12.81 5.44 -2.41
C LEU A 153 11.95 4.19 -2.17
N LEU A 154 10.79 4.35 -1.54
CA LEU A 154 9.74 3.34 -1.49
C LEU A 154 8.61 3.71 -2.46
N VAL A 155 8.27 2.80 -3.36
CA VAL A 155 7.13 2.93 -4.27
C VAL A 155 6.08 1.89 -3.92
N LEU A 156 4.91 2.35 -3.49
CA LEU A 156 3.73 1.53 -3.24
C LEU A 156 2.74 1.70 -4.39
N GLY A 157 2.68 0.69 -5.26
CA GLY A 157 1.80 0.67 -6.44
C GLY A 157 0.51 -0.10 -6.22
N GLU A 158 -0.46 0.15 -7.08
CA GLU A 158 -1.76 -0.52 -7.10
C GLU A 158 -2.13 -0.86 -8.55
N PRO A 159 -2.79 -2.00 -8.82
CA PRO A 159 -3.25 -2.32 -10.17
C PRO A 159 -4.44 -1.43 -10.59
N ASN A 160 -4.75 -1.48 -11.88
CA ASN A 160 -5.91 -0.77 -12.42
C ASN A 160 -7.20 -1.38 -11.88
N ARG A 161 -8.11 -0.51 -11.41
CA ARG A 161 -9.37 -0.94 -10.80
C ARG A 161 -10.55 -0.09 -11.23
N VAL A 162 -11.70 -0.73 -11.42
CA VAL A 162 -12.96 -0.03 -11.62
C VAL A 162 -13.57 0.27 -10.26
N VAL A 163 -13.87 1.53 -10.01
CA VAL A 163 -14.56 1.98 -8.80
C VAL A 163 -15.97 2.39 -9.15
N VAL A 164 -16.91 1.88 -8.35
CA VAL A 164 -18.33 2.17 -8.49
C VAL A 164 -18.70 3.23 -7.46
N GLY A 165 -19.15 4.39 -7.94
CA GLY A 165 -19.67 5.48 -7.13
C GLY A 165 -21.19 5.49 -7.12
N GLY A 166 -21.80 5.83 -5.99
CA GLY A 166 -23.24 6.04 -5.87
C GLY A 166 -23.53 7.48 -5.46
N GLY A 167 -24.51 8.12 -6.09
CA GLY A 167 -24.97 9.46 -5.73
C GLY A 167 -26.43 9.70 -6.09
N LEU A 168 -26.91 10.92 -5.82
CA LEU A 168 -28.31 11.33 -6.09
C LEU A 168 -28.72 11.16 -7.57
N GLY A 169 -27.75 11.10 -8.50
CA GLY A 169 -27.94 10.87 -9.93
C GLY A 169 -27.78 9.42 -10.42
N GLY A 170 -27.66 8.45 -9.51
CA GLY A 170 -27.51 7.03 -9.84
C GLY A 170 -26.11 6.47 -9.57
N VAL A 171 -25.83 5.32 -10.19
CA VAL A 171 -24.54 4.61 -10.07
C VAL A 171 -23.62 5.02 -11.21
N THR A 172 -22.42 5.49 -10.88
CA THR A 172 -21.35 5.80 -11.84
C THR A 172 -20.20 4.82 -11.68
N THR A 173 -19.46 4.59 -12.76
CA THR A 173 -18.25 3.76 -12.74
C THR A 173 -17.09 4.58 -13.28
N SER A 174 -15.97 4.61 -12.58
CA SER A 174 -14.73 5.24 -13.02
C SER A 174 -13.56 4.28 -12.92
N GLN A 175 -12.58 4.42 -13.80
CA GLN A 175 -11.34 3.65 -13.71
C GLN A 175 -10.32 4.41 -12.88
N ARG A 176 -9.62 3.70 -11.99
CA ARG A 176 -8.46 4.19 -11.25
C ARG A 176 -7.22 3.49 -11.78
N HIS A 177 -6.23 4.30 -12.12
CA HIS A 177 -4.94 3.89 -12.66
C HIS A 177 -3.84 4.46 -11.76
N SER A 178 -2.91 3.63 -11.32
CA SER A 178 -1.69 4.13 -10.67
C SER A 178 -0.76 4.64 -11.77
N HIS A 179 -0.47 5.94 -11.78
CA HIS A 179 0.35 6.60 -12.80
C HIS A 179 1.85 6.48 -12.44
N LEU A 180 2.32 5.23 -12.34
CA LEU A 180 3.70 4.90 -11.99
C LEU A 180 4.59 4.57 -13.18
N ALA A 181 4.04 4.46 -14.40
CA ALA A 181 4.78 3.88 -15.52
C ALA A 181 6.09 4.62 -15.84
N ASN A 182 6.07 5.96 -15.87
CA ASN A 182 7.26 6.75 -16.15
C ASN A 182 8.25 6.74 -14.97
N LEU A 183 7.76 6.87 -13.74
CA LEU A 183 8.59 6.79 -12.54
C LEU A 183 9.25 5.41 -12.41
N ALA A 184 8.50 4.33 -12.64
CA ALA A 184 9.01 2.97 -12.53
C ALA A 184 10.04 2.69 -13.63
N ALA A 185 9.81 3.17 -14.85
CA ALA A 185 10.75 3.01 -15.96
C ALA A 185 12.10 3.70 -15.70
N GLU A 186 12.12 4.85 -15.02
CA GLU A 186 13.36 5.53 -14.59
C GLU A 186 14.24 4.63 -13.71
N PHE A 187 13.61 3.75 -12.93
CA PHE A 187 14.28 2.83 -12.01
C PHE A 187 14.33 1.39 -12.54
N ASP A 188 14.17 1.18 -13.85
CA ASP A 188 14.15 -0.16 -14.45
C ASP A 188 13.11 -1.11 -13.82
N LEU A 189 11.94 -0.57 -13.46
CA LEU A 189 10.83 -1.29 -12.84
C LEU A 189 9.57 -1.23 -13.71
N ASP A 190 8.77 -2.29 -13.63
CA ASP A 190 7.46 -2.38 -14.29
C ASP A 190 6.41 -2.90 -13.29
N PHE A 191 5.31 -2.15 -13.16
CA PHE A 191 4.13 -2.55 -12.39
C PHE A 191 3.06 -3.04 -13.35
N SER A 192 2.57 -4.28 -13.13
CA SER A 192 1.47 -4.77 -13.95
C SER A 192 0.17 -4.02 -13.69
N THR A 193 -0.59 -3.76 -14.74
CA THR A 193 -1.94 -3.19 -14.64
C THR A 193 -2.99 -4.17 -14.12
N GLY A 194 -2.72 -5.48 -14.21
CA GLY A 194 -3.57 -6.54 -13.66
C GLY A 194 -3.21 -6.87 -12.21
N TYR A 195 -4.18 -7.44 -11.48
CA TYR A 195 -3.97 -7.93 -10.12
C TYR A 195 -3.56 -9.41 -10.10
N VAL A 196 -2.76 -9.79 -9.10
CA VAL A 196 -2.48 -11.19 -8.78
C VAL A 196 -3.54 -11.80 -7.88
N TYR A 197 -3.69 -13.11 -7.99
CA TYR A 197 -4.62 -13.87 -7.16
C TYR A 197 -4.14 -15.31 -6.97
N HIS A 198 -4.65 -15.95 -5.91
CA HIS A 198 -4.29 -17.29 -5.56
C HIS A 198 -5.52 -18.04 -5.01
N GLN A 199 -5.84 -19.20 -5.59
CA GLN A 199 -7.07 -19.95 -5.26
C GLN A 199 -7.02 -20.64 -3.88
N ARG A 200 -5.81 -20.93 -3.36
CA ARG A 200 -5.61 -21.71 -2.12
C ARG A 200 -4.85 -20.98 -1.01
N ALA A 201 -3.66 -20.47 -1.26
CA ALA A 201 -2.90 -19.60 -0.34
C ALA A 201 -3.39 -18.15 -0.39
N HIS A 202 -4.40 -17.82 0.41
CA HIS A 202 -5.02 -16.50 0.45
C HIS A 202 -5.65 -16.19 1.82
N ASP A 203 -5.83 -14.90 2.14
CA ASP A 203 -6.57 -14.43 3.31
C ASP A 203 -8.07 -14.30 2.99
N GLY A 204 -8.80 -15.41 3.13
CA GLY A 204 -10.27 -15.51 3.04
C GLY A 204 -10.92 -15.14 1.69
N TYR A 205 -10.21 -14.46 0.79
CA TYR A 205 -10.64 -14.09 -0.54
C TYR A 205 -9.51 -14.25 -1.56
N TYR A 206 -9.73 -14.95 -2.67
CA TYR A 206 -8.67 -15.37 -3.61
C TYR A 206 -7.84 -14.22 -4.19
N LYS A 207 -8.36 -12.99 -4.21
CA LYS A 207 -7.61 -11.77 -4.60
C LYS A 207 -6.73 -11.21 -3.49
N ASN A 208 -6.69 -11.86 -2.34
CA ASN A 208 -5.82 -11.52 -1.22
C ASN A 208 -4.74 -12.61 -1.07
N PRO A 209 -3.83 -12.76 -2.05
CA PRO A 209 -2.88 -13.86 -2.04
C PRO A 209 -1.86 -13.73 -0.92
N LEU A 210 -1.30 -14.86 -0.52
CA LEU A 210 -0.12 -14.90 0.35
C LEU A 210 1.16 -14.90 -0.46
N ALA A 211 2.14 -14.18 0.07
CA ALA A 211 3.48 -14.07 -0.48
C ALA A 211 4.53 -14.36 0.60
N GLU A 212 5.68 -14.82 0.14
CA GLU A 212 6.84 -15.18 0.95
C GLU A 212 7.97 -14.17 0.72
N PRO A 213 8.57 -13.65 1.80
CA PRO A 213 9.80 -12.88 1.71
C PRO A 213 10.94 -13.74 1.17
N VAL A 214 11.68 -13.21 0.21
CA VAL A 214 12.82 -13.85 -0.45
C VAL A 214 14.00 -12.87 -0.56
N GLY A 215 15.18 -13.37 -0.96
CA GLY A 215 16.37 -12.53 -1.10
C GLY A 215 16.69 -11.80 0.20
N ASP A 216 16.90 -10.49 0.11
CA ASP A 216 17.20 -9.62 1.26
C ASP A 216 16.12 -9.60 2.34
N ALA A 217 14.86 -9.87 1.98
CA ALA A 217 13.76 -9.90 2.94
C ALA A 217 13.57 -11.29 3.57
N ALA A 218 14.34 -12.31 3.16
CA ALA A 218 14.18 -13.67 3.67
C ALA A 218 14.24 -13.72 5.21
N GLY A 219 13.28 -14.43 5.81
CA GLY A 219 13.14 -14.52 7.28
C GLY A 219 12.29 -13.42 7.93
N ASN A 220 11.87 -12.39 7.18
CA ASN A 220 10.94 -11.36 7.66
C ASN A 220 9.47 -11.79 7.53
N GLY A 221 9.18 -13.03 7.95
CA GLY A 221 7.85 -13.64 7.85
C GLY A 221 7.84 -14.84 6.92
N ALA A 222 6.71 -15.53 6.91
CA ALA A 222 6.40 -16.63 6.01
C ALA A 222 5.12 -16.34 5.20
N ASP A 223 4.13 -15.68 5.81
CA ASP A 223 2.83 -15.42 5.19
C ASP A 223 2.50 -13.92 5.19
N VAL A 224 2.99 -13.21 4.18
CA VAL A 224 2.64 -11.80 3.91
C VAL A 224 1.35 -11.78 3.10
N ALA A 225 0.28 -11.27 3.70
CA ALA A 225 -1.04 -11.16 3.07
C ALA A 225 -1.17 -9.85 2.30
N LEU A 226 -1.41 -9.94 1.00
CA LEU A 226 -1.63 -8.80 0.12
C LEU A 226 -3.11 -8.66 -0.24
N TYR A 227 -3.56 -7.50 -0.73
CA TYR A 227 -4.97 -7.24 -1.02
C TYR A 227 -5.15 -6.61 -2.40
N THR A 228 -5.32 -7.46 -3.41
CA THR A 228 -5.42 -7.06 -4.83
C THR A 228 -4.11 -6.44 -5.34
N ALA A 229 -2.97 -7.07 -5.02
CA ALA A 229 -1.66 -6.58 -5.45
C ALA A 229 -1.44 -6.67 -6.97
N ALA A 230 -0.61 -5.79 -7.50
CA ALA A 230 0.04 -5.91 -8.80
C ALA A 230 1.32 -6.76 -8.71
N THR A 231 1.79 -7.28 -9.84
CA THR A 231 3.17 -7.77 -9.94
C THR A 231 4.13 -6.61 -10.13
N VAL A 232 5.34 -6.76 -9.60
CA VAL A 232 6.46 -5.84 -9.82
C VAL A 232 7.60 -6.61 -10.47
N ARG A 233 8.16 -6.09 -11.56
CA ARG A 233 9.27 -6.70 -12.29
C ARG A 233 10.40 -5.70 -12.40
N SER A 234 11.65 -6.16 -12.39
CA SER A 234 12.78 -5.35 -12.83
C SER A 234 13.15 -5.70 -14.28
N THR A 235 13.53 -4.68 -15.05
CA THR A 235 14.18 -4.78 -16.36
C THR A 235 15.70 -4.64 -16.28
N GLY A 236 16.21 -4.25 -15.11
CA GLY A 236 17.63 -4.12 -14.78
C GLY A 236 18.11 -5.23 -13.85
N ASP A 237 18.85 -4.87 -12.80
CA ASP A 237 19.50 -5.80 -11.87
C ASP A 237 18.71 -5.98 -10.55
N GLY A 238 17.48 -5.46 -10.48
CA GLY A 238 16.65 -5.53 -9.28
C GLY A 238 16.22 -6.94 -8.90
N ASP A 239 16.34 -7.27 -7.61
CA ASP A 239 16.03 -8.57 -7.05
C ASP A 239 14.64 -8.59 -6.39
N PRO A 240 13.82 -9.63 -6.64
CA PRO A 240 12.57 -9.81 -5.91
C PRO A 240 12.84 -10.02 -4.43
N VAL A 241 12.08 -9.30 -3.60
CA VAL A 241 12.09 -9.44 -2.13
C VAL A 241 10.80 -10.04 -1.60
N LEU A 242 9.73 -10.06 -2.41
CA LEU A 242 8.47 -10.71 -2.08
C LEU A 242 7.92 -11.44 -3.31
N ARG A 243 7.62 -12.73 -3.15
CA ARG A 243 7.04 -13.57 -4.21
C ARG A 243 5.79 -14.27 -3.72
N MET A 244 4.76 -14.34 -4.55
CA MET A 244 3.59 -15.17 -4.24
C MET A 244 4.01 -16.62 -3.96
N ARG A 245 3.24 -17.32 -3.12
CA ARG A 245 3.38 -18.77 -2.95
C ARG A 245 3.18 -19.50 -4.31
N PRO A 246 3.75 -20.71 -4.48
CA PRO A 246 3.57 -21.49 -5.70
C PRO A 246 2.09 -21.70 -6.04
N GLY A 247 1.70 -21.42 -7.29
CA GLY A 247 0.30 -21.44 -7.72
C GLY A 247 -0.32 -20.06 -7.96
N GLY A 248 0.46 -18.99 -7.80
CA GLY A 248 0.07 -17.63 -8.13
C GLY A 248 -0.37 -17.45 -9.59
N ARG A 249 -1.37 -16.61 -9.80
CA ARG A 249 -1.95 -16.28 -11.11
C ARG A 249 -2.04 -14.77 -11.28
N LEU A 250 -1.98 -14.31 -12.51
CA LEU A 250 -2.14 -12.91 -12.89
C LEU A 250 -3.43 -12.73 -13.70
N SER A 251 -4.24 -11.74 -13.36
CA SER A 251 -5.46 -11.42 -14.12
C SER A 251 -5.13 -11.10 -15.58
N GLY A 252 -5.83 -11.76 -16.51
CA GLY A 252 -5.58 -11.60 -17.95
C GLY A 252 -4.43 -12.46 -18.50
N SER A 253 -3.86 -13.35 -17.68
CA SER A 253 -2.85 -14.33 -18.11
C SER A 253 -3.28 -15.75 -17.72
N ASP A 254 -2.89 -16.72 -18.55
CA ASP A 254 -3.07 -18.15 -18.29
C ASP A 254 -1.86 -18.78 -17.56
N GLU A 255 -0.80 -18.01 -17.33
CA GLU A 255 0.43 -18.48 -16.70
C GLU A 255 0.25 -18.62 -15.17
N VAL A 256 0.85 -19.69 -14.62
CA VAL A 256 0.84 -20.00 -13.19
C VAL A 256 2.28 -20.02 -12.68
N ARG A 257 2.62 -19.14 -11.75
CA ARG A 257 3.97 -19.03 -11.17
C ARG A 257 3.97 -18.21 -9.88
N PRO A 258 5.03 -18.30 -9.06
CA PRO A 258 5.24 -17.41 -7.93
C PRO A 258 5.66 -16.01 -8.43
N TYR A 259 4.67 -15.20 -8.82
CA TYR A 259 4.92 -13.86 -9.34
C TYR A 259 5.61 -12.98 -8.28
N PRO A 260 6.62 -12.18 -8.68
CA PRO A 260 7.16 -11.14 -7.83
C PRO A 260 6.11 -10.04 -7.60
N VAL A 261 5.96 -9.65 -6.34
CA VAL A 261 5.01 -8.64 -5.87
C VAL A 261 5.72 -7.53 -5.08
N ALA A 262 7.00 -7.72 -4.77
CA ALA A 262 7.92 -6.64 -4.43
C ALA A 262 9.32 -6.93 -4.97
N VAL A 263 10.01 -5.87 -5.41
CA VAL A 263 11.36 -5.90 -5.97
C VAL A 263 12.17 -4.78 -5.32
N ARG A 264 13.43 -5.06 -5.00
CA ARG A 264 14.40 -4.06 -4.57
C ARG A 264 15.48 -3.93 -5.64
N ASP A 265 15.74 -2.71 -6.06
CA ASP A 265 16.88 -2.36 -6.90
C ASP A 265 17.71 -1.29 -6.19
N GLY A 266 18.83 -1.70 -5.58
CA GLY A 266 19.70 -0.84 -4.78
C GLY A 266 18.95 -0.02 -3.71
N ASN A 267 18.79 1.27 -4.00
CA ASN A 267 18.17 2.28 -3.14
C ASN A 267 16.66 2.48 -3.39
N VAL A 268 16.06 1.64 -4.23
CA VAL A 268 14.62 1.64 -4.55
C VAL A 268 13.98 0.33 -4.10
N LEU A 269 12.84 0.43 -3.41
CA LEU A 269 11.98 -0.70 -3.06
C LEU A 269 10.59 -0.45 -3.63
N ALA A 270 10.14 -1.34 -4.51
CA ALA A 270 8.83 -1.29 -5.12
C ALA A 270 7.95 -2.44 -4.60
N VAL A 271 6.74 -2.12 -4.15
CA VAL A 271 5.75 -3.08 -3.64
C VAL A 271 4.43 -2.86 -4.40
N GLY A 272 3.88 -3.93 -4.97
CA GLY A 272 2.67 -3.87 -5.80
C GLY A 272 1.36 -3.77 -5.02
N ASP A 273 1.41 -3.46 -3.74
CA ASP A 273 0.24 -3.29 -2.86
C ASP A 273 0.55 -2.12 -1.92
N ALA A 274 -0.29 -1.09 -1.93
CA ALA A 274 -0.19 -0.01 -0.95
C ALA A 274 -1.03 -0.31 0.30
N SER A 275 -2.10 -1.09 0.17
CA SER A 275 -3.03 -1.36 1.25
C SER A 275 -2.45 -2.22 2.38
N PHE A 276 -1.35 -2.94 2.16
CA PHE A 276 -0.75 -3.77 3.22
C PHE A 276 -0.27 -2.94 4.42
N VAL A 277 0.08 -1.65 4.24
CA VAL A 277 0.48 -0.77 5.37
C VAL A 277 -0.71 -0.20 6.14
N ALA A 278 -1.94 -0.41 5.67
CA ALA A 278 -3.12 0.22 6.22
C ALA A 278 -3.60 -0.41 7.54
N PRO A 279 -4.37 0.35 8.35
CA PRO A 279 -5.05 -0.20 9.51
C PRO A 279 -5.87 -1.45 9.15
N GLY A 280 -5.74 -2.49 9.97
CA GLY A 280 -6.41 -3.78 9.74
C GLY A 280 -5.74 -4.68 8.71
N ARG A 281 -4.68 -4.22 8.02
CA ARG A 281 -3.86 -5.02 7.10
C ARG A 281 -2.41 -5.18 7.55
N TYR A 282 -1.83 -4.15 8.16
CA TYR A 282 -0.41 -4.10 8.53
C TYR A 282 0.07 -5.21 9.46
N ASN A 283 -0.83 -5.92 10.14
CA ASN A 283 -0.52 -6.98 11.08
C ASN A 283 -1.28 -8.29 10.81
N VAL A 284 -1.86 -8.44 9.62
CA VAL A 284 -2.45 -9.70 9.16
C VAL A 284 -1.34 -10.64 8.72
N GLY A 285 -1.34 -11.86 9.25
CA GLY A 285 -0.26 -12.82 8.98
C GLY A 285 1.06 -12.28 9.53
N ASP A 286 2.06 -12.20 8.66
CA ASP A 286 3.39 -11.64 8.97
C ASP A 286 3.60 -10.25 8.33
N ASN A 287 2.53 -9.54 7.98
CA ASN A 287 2.64 -8.21 7.35
C ASN A 287 3.44 -7.22 8.21
N GLU A 288 3.39 -7.33 9.53
CA GLU A 288 4.13 -6.45 10.43
C GLU A 288 5.63 -6.71 10.37
N ARG A 289 6.04 -7.95 10.08
CA ARG A 289 7.45 -8.33 9.91
C ARG A 289 7.97 -7.80 8.58
N PHE A 290 7.17 -7.93 7.51
CA PHE A 290 7.51 -7.32 6.23
C PHE A 290 7.53 -5.79 6.30
N LEU A 291 6.59 -5.17 7.01
CA LEU A 291 6.60 -3.72 7.26
C LEU A 291 7.82 -3.30 8.10
N SER A 292 8.29 -4.15 9.03
CA SER A 292 9.54 -3.91 9.77
C SER A 292 10.74 -3.90 8.82
N TYR A 293 10.79 -4.80 7.83
CA TYR A 293 11.79 -4.79 6.76
C TYR A 293 11.72 -3.50 5.92
N VAL A 294 10.52 -3.06 5.53
CA VAL A 294 10.31 -1.82 4.77
C VAL A 294 10.81 -0.59 5.55
N VAL A 295 10.51 -0.53 6.85
CA VAL A 295 10.98 0.56 7.72
C VAL A 295 12.50 0.53 7.87
N ALA A 296 13.11 -0.66 8.03
CA ALA A 296 14.56 -0.80 8.08
C ALA A 296 15.23 -0.40 6.74
N PHE A 297 14.60 -0.71 5.61
CA PHE A 297 15.07 -0.26 4.29
C PHE A 297 15.04 1.27 4.19
N LEU A 298 13.93 1.91 4.56
CA LEU A 298 13.81 3.38 4.57
C LEU A 298 14.82 4.02 5.53
N ALA A 299 15.13 3.34 6.64
CA ALA A 299 16.07 3.83 7.62
C ALA A 299 17.53 3.79 7.14
N GLY A 300 17.88 2.88 6.23
CA GLY A 300 19.24 2.73 5.71
C GLY A 300 19.66 3.76 4.66
N GLY A 301 18.98 4.90 4.55
CA GLY A 301 19.29 5.95 3.57
C GLY A 301 20.36 6.91 4.07
N GLU A 302 21.31 7.23 3.19
CA GLU A 302 22.31 8.26 3.43
C GLU A 302 21.75 9.63 3.03
N ARG A 303 22.15 10.70 3.74
CA ARG A 303 21.79 12.07 3.34
C ARG A 303 22.82 12.60 2.36
N PRO A 304 22.42 13.41 1.36
CA PRO A 304 23.36 14.05 0.43
C PRO A 304 24.47 14.88 1.12
N ASP A 305 24.21 15.38 2.34
CA ASP A 305 25.16 16.18 3.13
C ASP A 305 25.88 15.41 4.26
N ASP A 306 25.65 14.10 4.42
CA ASP A 306 26.39 13.32 5.41
C ASP A 306 27.80 13.01 4.87
N PRO A 307 28.88 13.53 5.49
CA PRO A 307 30.22 13.16 5.08
C PRO A 307 30.38 11.65 5.30
N ALA A 308 30.66 10.92 4.22
CA ALA A 308 30.88 9.47 4.20
C ALA A 308 31.51 8.99 5.51
N GLY A 309 30.79 8.12 6.22
CA GLY A 309 31.02 7.75 7.61
C GLY A 309 32.49 7.69 8.00
N ALA A 310 32.91 8.63 8.84
CA ALA A 310 34.10 8.48 9.66
C ALA A 310 33.80 7.43 10.74
N ASP A 311 33.81 6.15 10.34
CA ASP A 311 33.83 5.08 11.32
C ASP A 311 35.11 5.18 12.15
N ALA A 312 34.88 5.05 13.44
CA ALA A 312 35.76 5.36 14.53
C ALA A 312 36.85 4.30 14.65
N GLY A 313 38.02 4.58 14.09
CA GLY A 313 39.29 4.09 14.60
C GLY A 313 39.56 4.66 16.00
N ARG A 314 38.81 4.22 17.01
CA ARG A 314 39.20 4.39 18.43
C ARG A 314 40.26 3.34 18.74
N ASP A 315 41.49 3.66 18.37
CA ASP A 315 42.67 3.03 18.94
C ASP A 315 42.81 3.56 20.37
N GLY A 316 42.62 2.67 21.34
CA GLY A 316 42.76 2.95 22.76
C GLY A 316 43.98 2.22 23.30
N GLY A 317 44.94 2.96 23.85
CA GLY A 317 46.04 2.33 24.60
C GLY A 317 47.28 3.19 24.82
N ASP A 318 47.12 4.19 25.68
CA ASP A 318 48.12 4.92 26.50
C ASP A 318 49.43 4.17 26.86
N GLY A 319 50.53 4.94 26.93
CA GLY A 319 51.69 4.55 27.75
C GLY A 319 53.05 5.22 27.46
N THR A 320 53.39 6.22 28.27
CA THR A 320 54.74 6.58 28.82
C THR A 320 55.62 7.66 28.16
N ASP A 321 55.69 8.77 28.91
CA ASP A 321 56.89 9.43 29.47
C ASP A 321 57.85 10.27 28.60
N GLY A 322 57.98 11.54 28.99
CA GLY A 322 59.29 12.03 29.46
C GLY A 322 59.86 13.31 28.85
N ASP A 323 59.66 14.41 29.58
CA ASP A 323 60.62 15.52 29.86
C ASP A 323 61.08 16.46 28.72
N GLY A 324 61.24 17.75 29.07
CA GLY A 324 61.99 18.69 28.24
C GLY A 324 61.54 20.16 28.23
N ARG A 325 61.93 20.86 29.29
CA ARG A 325 61.84 22.31 29.57
C ARG A 325 62.17 23.30 28.43
N ASP A 326 61.62 24.51 28.64
CA ASP A 326 62.13 25.87 28.39
C ASP A 326 62.12 26.50 26.99
N GLY A 327 61.46 27.68 26.92
CA GLY A 327 61.70 28.69 25.88
C GLY A 327 60.57 29.72 25.68
N THR A 328 60.60 30.82 26.43
CA THR A 328 60.00 32.13 26.05
C THR A 328 61.17 33.13 26.14
N PRO A 329 61.29 34.27 25.39
CA PRO A 329 60.18 35.18 25.05
C PRO A 329 60.30 36.02 23.75
N THR A 330 59.38 37.00 23.61
CA THR A 330 59.30 38.17 22.70
C THR A 330 58.51 37.95 21.40
N GLY A 331 57.60 38.81 20.94
CA GLY A 331 57.06 40.10 21.38
C GLY A 331 56.14 40.69 20.28
N SER A 332 55.37 41.73 20.65
CA SER A 332 54.69 42.75 19.81
C SER A 332 53.33 42.48 19.13
N ASP A 333 52.31 43.10 19.75
CA ASP A 333 51.27 44.01 19.22
C ASP A 333 50.89 43.98 17.73
N SER A 334 49.58 43.86 17.44
CA SER A 334 48.72 45.00 16.99
C SER A 334 47.31 44.56 16.50
N GLY A 335 46.26 45.30 16.89
CA GLY A 335 45.11 45.62 16.01
C GLY A 335 43.75 44.90 16.17
N THR A 336 42.87 45.49 16.99
CA THR A 336 41.37 45.57 17.08
C THR A 336 40.52 45.36 15.78
N PRO A 337 39.14 45.31 15.79
CA PRO A 337 38.12 45.13 16.85
C PRO A 337 36.95 44.14 16.55
N GLY A 338 36.33 43.61 17.62
CA GLY A 338 34.87 43.67 17.89
C GLY A 338 33.88 42.85 17.05
N THR A 339 33.15 41.94 17.71
CA THR A 339 31.69 42.05 17.93
C THR A 339 31.19 40.88 18.78
N THR A 340 30.54 41.20 19.89
CA THR A 340 29.79 40.28 20.76
C THR A 340 28.37 40.14 20.22
N PRO A 341 27.85 38.93 19.98
CA PRO A 341 26.42 38.76 19.79
C PRO A 341 25.70 38.63 21.15
N THR A 342 24.82 39.59 21.40
CA THR A 342 23.76 39.57 22.43
C THR A 342 22.81 38.38 22.20
N PRO A 343 22.37 37.64 23.24
CA PRO A 343 21.33 36.63 23.08
C PRO A 343 19.96 37.30 22.92
N ALA A 344 19.24 36.95 21.85
CA ALA A 344 17.86 37.39 21.62
C ALA A 344 16.88 36.56 22.46
N GLY A 345 15.81 37.24 22.88
CA GLY A 345 14.92 36.83 23.96
C GLY A 345 14.01 35.63 23.68
N THR A 346 13.63 34.99 24.79
CA THR A 346 12.55 34.01 24.93
C THR A 346 11.21 34.57 24.42
N PRO A 347 10.50 33.88 23.52
CA PRO A 347 9.08 34.12 23.31
C PRO A 347 8.27 33.38 24.38
N SER A 348 7.53 34.18 25.15
CA SER A 348 6.48 33.76 26.07
C SER A 348 5.16 33.59 25.28
N GLY A 349 4.41 32.52 25.54
CA GLY A 349 2.99 32.41 25.15
C GLY A 349 2.60 31.08 24.51
N THR A 350 2.24 30.10 25.33
CA THR A 350 1.41 28.95 24.92
C THR A 350 -0.07 29.38 24.95
N PRO A 351 -0.82 29.33 23.84
CA PRO A 351 -2.28 29.37 23.91
C PRO A 351 -2.82 28.00 24.33
N GLU A 352 -3.70 27.99 25.34
CA GLU A 352 -4.52 26.84 25.74
C GLU A 352 -5.33 26.29 24.55
N PRO A 353 -5.47 24.96 24.39
CA PRO A 353 -6.41 24.42 23.43
C PRO A 353 -7.86 24.56 23.96
N THR A 354 -8.66 25.35 23.25
CA THR A 354 -10.12 25.42 23.40
C THR A 354 -10.73 24.03 23.20
N GLY A 355 -11.60 23.62 24.11
CA GLY A 355 -12.14 22.26 24.21
C GLY A 355 -12.84 21.73 22.96
N THR A 356 -12.74 20.41 22.81
CA THR A 356 -13.44 19.59 21.81
C THR A 356 -14.96 19.65 22.02
N PRO A 357 -15.78 19.93 20.98
CA PRO A 357 -17.22 19.74 21.09
C PRO A 357 -17.57 18.24 21.13
N GLU A 358 -18.46 17.86 22.05
CA GLU A 358 -19.01 16.50 22.17
C GLU A 358 -19.67 16.03 20.86
N PRO A 359 -19.51 14.76 20.46
CA PRO A 359 -20.24 14.22 19.33
C PRO A 359 -21.72 14.07 19.67
N THR A 360 -22.57 14.74 18.91
CA THR A 360 -24.03 14.57 18.92
C THR A 360 -24.38 13.11 18.62
N GLY A 361 -25.24 12.54 19.47
CA GLY A 361 -25.55 11.11 19.51
C GLY A 361 -25.98 10.49 18.19
N THR A 362 -25.50 9.27 17.95
CA THR A 362 -25.96 8.37 16.89
C THR A 362 -27.41 7.97 17.16
N SER A 363 -28.30 8.28 16.23
CA SER A 363 -29.68 7.78 16.23
C SER A 363 -29.71 6.25 16.08
N GLU A 364 -30.38 5.61 17.03
CA GLU A 364 -30.62 4.17 17.14
C GLU A 364 -31.43 3.65 15.94
N PRO A 365 -31.06 2.51 15.31
CA PRO A 365 -31.89 1.92 14.26
C PRO A 365 -33.14 1.28 14.85
N ALA A 366 -34.30 1.62 14.28
CA ALA A 366 -35.60 1.07 14.66
C ALA A 366 -35.61 -0.47 14.60
N GLY A 367 -36.11 -1.09 15.67
CA GLY A 367 -36.20 -2.53 15.82
C GLY A 367 -36.99 -3.23 14.70
N THR A 368 -36.52 -4.43 14.33
CA THR A 368 -37.18 -5.33 13.40
C THR A 368 -38.52 -5.81 13.97
N PRO A 369 -39.63 -5.76 13.21
CA PRO A 369 -40.89 -6.34 13.67
C PRO A 369 -40.81 -7.88 13.73
N GLU A 370 -41.34 -8.46 14.80
CA GLU A 370 -41.44 -9.91 15.00
C GLU A 370 -42.29 -10.59 13.90
N PRO A 371 -41.97 -11.83 13.50
CA PRO A 371 -42.77 -12.58 12.54
C PRO A 371 -44.09 -13.04 13.17
N THR A 372 -45.20 -12.63 12.55
CA THR A 372 -46.55 -13.07 12.84
C THR A 372 -46.68 -14.60 12.71
N GLY A 373 -47.28 -15.23 13.72
CA GLY A 373 -47.38 -16.67 13.88
C GLY A 373 -48.04 -17.43 12.71
N THR A 374 -47.64 -18.69 12.58
CA THR A 374 -48.12 -19.67 11.59
C THR A 374 -49.60 -20.01 11.80
N PRO A 375 -50.45 -20.08 10.76
CA PRO A 375 -51.82 -20.56 10.91
C PRO A 375 -51.82 -22.06 11.16
N SER A 376 -52.56 -22.50 12.19
CA SER A 376 -52.83 -23.91 12.45
C SER A 376 -53.69 -24.53 11.34
N GLY A 377 -53.25 -25.66 10.79
CA GLY A 377 -53.99 -26.42 9.77
C GLY A 377 -55.26 -27.08 10.32
N PRO A 378 -56.24 -27.42 9.47
CA PRO A 378 -57.50 -28.00 9.90
C PRO A 378 -57.33 -29.45 10.37
N GLY A 379 -57.87 -29.73 11.55
CA GLY A 379 -57.84 -31.05 12.19
C GLY A 379 -58.59 -32.13 11.41
N THR A 380 -58.06 -33.34 11.49
CA THR A 380 -58.64 -34.58 10.97
C THR A 380 -59.83 -35.00 11.83
N PRO A 381 -61.00 -35.38 11.25
CA PRO A 381 -62.06 -36.01 12.04
C PRO A 381 -61.70 -37.48 12.28
N GLY A 382 -61.75 -37.89 13.55
CA GLY A 382 -61.62 -39.27 13.96
C GLY A 382 -62.92 -40.07 13.77
N THR A 383 -62.70 -41.36 13.49
CA THR A 383 -63.60 -42.54 13.49
C THR A 383 -64.80 -42.56 12.56
#